data_AF-A0A8B7IZI8-F1
#
_entry.id   AF-A0A8B7IZI8-F1
#
_cell.length_a   1.000
_cell.length_b   1.000
_cell.length_c   1.000
_cell.angle_alpha   90.00
_cell.angle_beta   90.00
_cell.angle_gamma   90.00
#
_symmetry.space_group_name_H-M   'P 1'
#
loop_
_entity.id
_entity.type
_entity.pdbx_description
1 polymer ?
#
loop_
_entity_poly.entity_id
_entity_poly.type
_entity_poly.pdbx_seq_one_letter_code
_entity_poly.pdbx_strand_id
1 'polypeptide(L)'
;MPQAGPYSCLGYMLLVLCSLKSTTAFLNSSPLLNPSWGSTDHLMHLYTATERNSFHLQINADGYVDGAPHQTIYSALMIKSEGAGYVIITGVKSGRYLCMDMKGNIFGSHYFSQEDCVFKHRTLENGYDVYQSTKHNFLVSLGRVKQAFFPGMNPPPYSQFLSRRNEISLFRFNTPEPHRNTRSADIDPMDPHQILVPQRKVSALGSQLQLQADFSHVPREPMRINQNDMVNPDDPHAMMDARRHVSPRFYITR
;
A
#
# COMPACT_ATOMS: atom_id res chain seq x y z
N MET A 1 75.28 29.35 -5.18
CA MET A 1 74.35 28.97 -6.28
C MET A 1 74.16 27.45 -6.25
N PRO A 2 73.03 26.92 -5.78
CA PRO A 2 72.65 25.53 -6.05
C PRO A 2 71.77 25.47 -7.31
N GLN A 3 72.16 24.63 -8.26
CA GLN A 3 71.41 24.34 -9.48
C GLN A 3 70.16 23.50 -9.15
N ALA A 4 68.98 24.03 -9.47
CA ALA A 4 67.73 23.28 -9.47
C ALA A 4 67.67 22.41 -10.74
N GLY A 5 67.61 21.08 -10.57
CA GLY A 5 67.46 20.14 -11.68
C GLY A 5 66.06 20.16 -12.30
N PRO A 6 65.92 19.81 -13.60
CA PRO A 6 64.67 19.93 -14.37
C PRO A 6 63.51 19.05 -13.85
N TYR A 7 63.79 18.10 -12.96
CA TYR A 7 62.81 17.21 -12.35
C TYR A 7 62.01 17.88 -11.21
N SER A 8 62.52 18.98 -10.64
CA SER A 8 61.81 19.71 -9.58
C SER A 8 60.59 20.47 -10.14
N CYS A 9 60.72 21.02 -11.36
CA CYS A 9 59.64 21.75 -12.01
C CYS A 9 58.48 20.83 -12.46
N LEU A 10 58.80 19.63 -12.96
CA LEU A 10 57.80 18.63 -13.34
C LEU A 10 56.99 18.11 -12.15
N GLY A 11 57.63 17.92 -10.98
CA GLY A 11 56.95 17.53 -9.75
C GLY A 11 55.97 18.59 -9.26
N TYR A 12 56.35 19.87 -9.35
CA TYR A 12 55.46 20.99 -9.00
C TYR A 12 54.29 21.13 -9.99
N MET A 13 54.52 20.90 -11.30
CA MET A 13 53.43 20.97 -12.30
C MET A 13 52.40 19.83 -12.14
N LEU A 14 52.84 18.62 -11.75
CA LEU A 14 51.94 17.50 -11.43
C LEU A 14 51.12 17.75 -10.15
N LEU A 15 51.72 18.38 -9.13
CA LEU A 15 51.01 18.75 -7.90
C LEU A 15 49.94 19.84 -8.14
N VAL A 16 50.20 20.81 -9.02
CA VAL A 16 49.21 21.83 -9.39
C VAL A 16 48.05 21.23 -10.18
N LEU A 17 48.30 20.27 -11.08
CA LEU A 17 47.26 19.57 -11.83
C LEU A 17 46.41 18.62 -10.98
N CYS A 18 46.98 18.00 -9.93
CA CYS A 18 46.22 17.19 -8.97
C CYS A 18 45.43 18.02 -7.94
N SER A 19 45.67 19.33 -7.86
CA SER A 19 44.98 20.25 -6.94
C SER A 19 43.70 20.83 -7.53
N LEU A 20 43.48 20.74 -8.85
CA LEU A 20 42.16 20.95 -9.44
C LEU A 20 41.31 19.69 -9.19
N LYS A 21 40.96 19.48 -7.92
CA LYS A 21 39.71 18.81 -7.61
C LYS A 21 38.60 19.76 -8.07
N SER A 22 38.21 19.64 -9.33
CA SER A 22 36.93 20.16 -9.78
C SER A 22 35.88 19.54 -8.86
N THR A 23 35.46 20.28 -7.85
CA THR A 23 34.23 20.02 -7.11
C THR A 23 33.09 20.34 -8.07
N THR A 24 32.93 19.51 -9.09
CA THR A 24 31.65 19.37 -9.77
C THR A 24 30.77 18.65 -8.76
N ALA A 25 30.20 19.41 -7.83
CA ALA A 25 29.04 18.95 -7.10
C ALA A 25 28.02 18.59 -8.18
N PHE A 26 27.69 17.30 -8.29
CA PHE A 26 26.59 16.86 -9.14
C PHE A 26 25.38 17.71 -8.82
N LEU A 27 24.66 18.15 -9.86
CA LEU A 27 23.37 18.81 -9.71
C LEU A 27 22.47 17.89 -8.88
N ASN A 28 22.29 18.24 -7.60
CA ASN A 28 21.33 17.60 -6.73
C ASN A 28 19.95 18.09 -7.18
N SER A 29 19.28 17.30 -8.02
CA SER A 29 17.87 17.46 -8.32
C SER A 29 17.13 17.48 -6.99
N SER A 30 16.77 18.67 -6.52
CA SER A 30 16.28 18.87 -5.16
C SER A 30 14.98 18.09 -4.93
N PRO A 31 14.93 17.10 -4.02
CA PRO A 31 13.72 16.35 -3.71
C PRO A 31 12.95 17.05 -2.58
N LEU A 32 12.92 18.38 -2.57
CA LEU A 32 12.28 19.16 -1.53
C LEU A 32 10.97 19.68 -2.09
N LEU A 33 9.89 18.87 -1.94
CA LEU A 33 8.48 19.29 -1.89
C LEU A 33 7.53 18.06 -1.87
N ASN A 34 7.58 17.19 -0.83
CA ASN A 34 6.37 16.68 -0.15
C ASN A 34 6.68 15.63 0.94
N PRO A 35 6.13 15.75 2.18
CA PRO A 35 6.51 14.87 3.29
C PRO A 35 5.79 13.52 3.36
N SER A 36 4.90 13.17 2.42
CA SER A 36 4.13 11.91 2.49
C SER A 36 4.30 10.93 1.32
N TRP A 37 4.48 11.39 0.06
CA TRP A 37 4.80 10.54 -1.12
C TRP A 37 5.45 11.36 -2.26
N GLY A 38 6.44 12.20 -1.92
CA GLY A 38 6.80 13.42 -2.65
C GLY A 38 7.51 13.37 -3.99
N SER A 39 7.51 12.27 -4.76
CA SER A 39 7.87 12.29 -6.19
C SER A 39 7.18 11.14 -6.93
N THR A 40 6.33 11.46 -7.92
CA THR A 40 5.84 10.48 -8.92
C THR A 40 6.96 9.74 -9.63
N ASP A 41 8.17 10.30 -9.61
CA ASP A 41 9.36 9.76 -10.29
C ASP A 41 9.75 8.35 -9.79
N HIS A 42 9.28 7.95 -8.61
CA HIS A 42 9.54 6.61 -8.07
C HIS A 42 8.38 5.63 -8.23
N LEU A 43 7.24 6.07 -8.76
CA LEU A 43 6.09 5.19 -9.00
C LEU A 43 6.21 4.53 -10.37
N MET A 44 6.13 3.21 -10.37
CA MET A 44 6.27 2.40 -11.56
C MET A 44 5.11 1.41 -11.65
N HIS A 45 4.86 0.89 -12.85
CA HIS A 45 3.92 -0.18 -13.11
C HIS A 45 4.69 -1.36 -13.71
N LEU A 46 4.56 -2.53 -13.09
CA LEU A 46 5.15 -3.75 -13.60
C LEU A 46 4.28 -4.31 -14.72
N TYR A 47 4.70 -4.08 -15.96
CA TYR A 47 4.01 -4.54 -17.17
C TYR A 47 4.50 -5.91 -17.59
N THR A 48 3.59 -6.83 -17.88
CA THR A 48 3.91 -8.15 -18.44
C THR A 48 3.08 -8.41 -19.67
N ALA A 49 3.68 -9.07 -20.66
CA ALA A 49 3.02 -9.39 -21.92
C ALA A 49 3.30 -10.83 -22.32
N THR A 50 2.31 -11.43 -22.97
CA THR A 50 2.41 -12.69 -23.70
C THR A 50 1.97 -12.44 -25.14
N GLU A 51 2.03 -13.46 -25.99
CA GLU A 51 1.57 -13.35 -27.40
C GLU A 51 0.09 -12.96 -27.53
N ARG A 52 -0.72 -13.20 -26.49
CA ARG A 52 -2.17 -12.97 -26.53
C ARG A 52 -2.57 -11.71 -25.78
N ASN A 53 -2.08 -11.56 -24.55
CA ASN A 53 -2.58 -10.54 -23.62
C ASN A 53 -1.42 -9.85 -22.91
N SER A 54 -1.67 -8.62 -22.46
CA SER A 54 -0.75 -7.84 -21.64
C SER A 54 -1.47 -7.18 -20.47
N PHE A 55 -0.75 -7.05 -19.36
CA PHE A 55 -1.31 -6.58 -18.09
C PHE A 55 -0.26 -5.83 -17.28
N HIS A 56 -0.72 -4.96 -16.39
CA HIS A 56 0.05 -4.36 -15.30
C HIS A 56 -0.34 -5.06 -14.01
N LEU A 57 0.65 -5.46 -13.21
CA LEU A 57 0.40 -6.07 -11.90
C LEU A 57 -0.34 -5.08 -11.00
N GLN A 58 -1.48 -5.50 -10.47
CA GLN A 58 -2.38 -4.69 -9.66
C GLN A 58 -2.57 -5.32 -8.27
N ILE A 59 -2.43 -4.52 -7.21
CA ILE A 59 -2.67 -4.95 -5.82
C ILE A 59 -3.91 -4.23 -5.32
N ASN A 60 -5.03 -4.94 -5.26
CA ASN A 60 -6.33 -4.40 -4.90
C ASN A 60 -6.44 -4.06 -3.40
N ALA A 61 -7.47 -3.28 -3.04
CA ALA A 61 -7.67 -2.82 -1.66
C ALA A 61 -7.93 -3.98 -0.67
N ASP A 62 -8.51 -5.07 -1.15
CA ASP A 62 -8.78 -6.31 -0.42
C ASP A 62 -7.54 -7.22 -0.29
N GLY A 63 -6.47 -6.92 -1.02
CA GLY A 63 -5.23 -7.72 -1.07
C GLY A 63 -5.20 -8.76 -2.19
N TYR A 64 -6.23 -8.85 -3.03
CA TYR A 64 -6.17 -9.69 -4.22
C TYR A 64 -5.22 -9.08 -5.27
N VAL A 65 -4.45 -9.93 -5.94
CA VAL A 65 -3.48 -9.52 -6.96
C VAL A 65 -3.89 -10.05 -8.33
N ASP A 66 -4.04 -9.14 -9.28
CA ASP A 66 -4.47 -9.43 -10.65
C ASP A 66 -3.75 -8.55 -11.68
N GLY A 67 -4.23 -8.61 -12.92
CA GLY A 67 -3.66 -7.90 -14.06
C GLY A 67 -4.64 -6.89 -14.66
N ALA A 68 -4.22 -5.63 -14.77
CA ALA A 68 -4.99 -4.59 -15.43
C ALA A 68 -4.44 -4.27 -16.84
N PRO A 69 -5.29 -4.18 -17.87
CA PRO A 69 -4.83 -3.90 -19.24
C PRO A 69 -4.18 -2.51 -19.40
N HIS A 70 -4.52 -1.56 -18.52
CA HIS A 70 -3.99 -0.21 -18.49
C HIS A 70 -3.47 0.14 -17.09
N GLN A 71 -2.72 1.23 -16.98
CA GLN A 71 -2.29 1.74 -15.68
C GLN A 71 -3.50 2.17 -14.86
N THR A 72 -3.56 1.76 -13.60
CA THR A 72 -4.59 2.11 -12.62
C THR A 72 -3.90 2.61 -11.36
N ILE A 73 -4.66 3.28 -10.48
CA ILE A 73 -4.13 3.70 -9.18
C ILE A 73 -3.69 2.51 -8.32
N TYR A 74 -4.28 1.32 -8.51
CA TYR A 74 -3.94 0.09 -7.78
C TYR A 74 -2.77 -0.69 -8.42
N SER A 75 -2.42 -0.42 -9.68
CA SER A 75 -1.22 -0.98 -10.32
C SER A 75 0.02 -0.10 -10.19
N ALA A 76 -0.10 1.05 -9.52
CA ALA A 76 1.02 1.90 -9.17
C ALA A 76 1.78 1.32 -7.97
N LEU A 77 3.03 0.96 -8.23
CA LEU A 77 3.90 0.27 -7.28
C LEU A 77 5.09 1.14 -6.92
N MET A 78 5.51 1.03 -5.68
CA MET A 78 6.80 1.52 -5.20
C MET A 78 7.71 0.32 -4.98
N ILE A 79 8.85 0.32 -5.67
CA ILE A 79 9.87 -0.74 -5.54
C ILE A 79 11.04 -0.16 -4.77
N LYS A 80 11.30 -0.69 -3.57
CA LYS A 80 12.42 -0.29 -2.72
C LYS A 80 13.48 -1.38 -2.72
N SER A 81 14.75 -1.00 -2.78
CA SER A 81 15.85 -1.93 -2.57
C SER A 81 16.03 -2.20 -1.08
N GLU A 82 16.07 -3.48 -0.72
CA GLU A 82 16.34 -3.96 0.65
C GLU A 82 17.83 -4.35 0.82
N GLY A 83 18.53 -4.59 -0.29
CA GLY A 83 19.93 -4.99 -0.33
C GLY A 83 20.36 -5.36 -1.74
N ALA A 84 21.57 -5.91 -1.90
CA ALA A 84 22.15 -6.23 -3.20
C ALA A 84 21.28 -7.25 -3.97
N GLY A 85 20.46 -6.74 -4.90
CA GLY A 85 19.55 -7.54 -5.73
C GLY A 85 18.27 -7.99 -5.03
N TYR A 86 17.92 -7.43 -3.87
CA TYR A 86 16.67 -7.71 -3.17
C TYR A 86 15.77 -6.48 -3.13
N VAL A 87 14.49 -6.70 -3.33
CA VAL A 87 13.49 -5.63 -3.41
C VAL A 87 12.23 -5.95 -2.62
N ILE A 88 11.58 -4.89 -2.18
CA ILE A 88 10.24 -4.88 -1.61
C ILE A 88 9.33 -4.14 -2.57
N ILE A 89 8.22 -4.77 -2.95
CA ILE A 89 7.23 -4.20 -3.88
C ILE A 89 5.99 -3.82 -3.06
N THR A 90 5.57 -2.55 -3.14
CA THR A 90 4.43 -2.03 -2.36
C THR A 90 3.40 -1.40 -3.29
N GLY A 91 2.13 -1.80 -3.16
CA GLY A 91 1.00 -1.14 -3.80
C GLY A 91 0.68 0.17 -3.08
N VAL A 92 0.88 1.29 -3.75
CA VAL A 92 0.79 2.61 -3.10
C VAL A 92 -0.64 2.95 -2.72
N LYS A 93 -1.60 2.69 -3.61
CA LYS A 93 -3.02 2.96 -3.33
C LYS A 93 -3.60 2.01 -2.26
N SER A 94 -3.23 0.74 -2.29
CA SER A 94 -3.73 -0.24 -1.33
C SER A 94 -3.00 -0.23 0.00
N GLY A 95 -1.78 0.33 0.07
CA GLY A 95 -0.95 0.33 1.27
C GLY A 95 -0.51 -1.10 1.66
N ARG A 96 -0.34 -1.98 0.68
CA ARG A 96 -0.03 -3.40 0.87
C ARG A 96 1.29 -3.78 0.23
N TYR A 97 2.06 -4.61 0.91
CA TYR A 97 3.25 -5.27 0.37
C TYR A 97 2.81 -6.44 -0.52
N LEU A 98 3.48 -6.61 -1.65
CA LEU A 98 3.37 -7.84 -2.43
C LEU A 98 4.12 -8.94 -1.66
N CYS A 99 3.42 -10.03 -1.37
CA CYS A 99 3.97 -11.19 -0.68
C CYS A 99 3.62 -12.46 -1.44
N MET A 100 4.33 -13.54 -1.14
CA MET A 100 4.17 -14.84 -1.80
C MET A 100 4.02 -15.96 -0.77
N ASP A 101 3.04 -16.83 -0.98
CA ASP A 101 2.86 -18.02 -0.13
C ASP A 101 3.76 -19.19 -0.58
N MET A 102 3.77 -20.25 0.21
CA MET A 102 4.53 -21.49 -0.08
C MET A 102 4.10 -22.23 -1.35
N LYS A 103 2.95 -21.88 -1.94
CA LYS A 103 2.44 -22.45 -3.19
C LYS A 103 2.81 -21.55 -4.40
N GLY A 104 3.48 -20.43 -4.18
CA GLY A 104 3.84 -19.46 -5.21
C GLY A 104 2.71 -18.50 -5.57
N ASN A 105 1.61 -18.45 -4.80
CA ASN A 105 0.56 -17.47 -5.00
C ASN A 105 0.99 -16.13 -4.43
N ILE A 106 0.74 -15.07 -5.20
CA ILE A 106 1.05 -13.71 -4.79
C ILE A 106 -0.20 -13.03 -4.25
N PHE A 107 -0.04 -12.25 -3.19
CA PHE A 107 -1.11 -11.53 -2.52
C PHE A 107 -0.60 -10.24 -1.88
N GLY A 108 -1.52 -9.33 -1.54
CA GLY A 108 -1.23 -8.07 -0.87
C GLY A 108 -1.43 -8.14 0.64
N SER A 109 -0.39 -7.93 1.44
CA SER A 109 -0.45 -7.91 2.91
C SER A 109 -0.18 -6.51 3.48
N HIS A 110 -0.91 -6.10 4.52
CA HIS A 110 -0.54 -4.92 5.31
C HIS A 110 0.64 -5.19 6.27
N TYR A 111 0.83 -6.45 6.65
CA TYR A 111 1.89 -6.86 7.55
C TYR A 111 3.09 -7.33 6.74
N PHE A 112 4.23 -6.70 6.97
CA PHE A 112 5.48 -7.04 6.31
C PHE A 112 6.09 -8.32 6.91
N SER A 113 6.52 -9.22 6.04
CA SER A 113 7.26 -10.44 6.39
C SER A 113 8.50 -10.53 5.50
N GLN A 114 9.69 -10.59 6.11
CA GLN A 114 10.96 -10.66 5.37
C GLN A 114 11.04 -11.90 4.48
N GLU A 115 10.42 -13.01 4.91
CA GLU A 115 10.49 -14.29 4.22
C GLU A 115 9.54 -14.40 3.01
N ASP A 116 8.41 -13.70 3.05
CA ASP A 116 7.35 -13.83 2.05
C ASP A 116 7.23 -12.58 1.15
N CYS A 117 7.67 -11.40 1.61
CA CYS A 117 7.45 -10.11 0.93
C CYS A 117 8.73 -9.49 0.33
N VAL A 118 9.86 -10.21 0.41
CA VAL A 118 11.13 -9.80 -0.20
C VAL A 118 11.43 -10.70 -1.39
N PHE A 119 11.74 -10.08 -2.53
CA PHE A 119 12.04 -10.79 -3.75
C PHE A 119 13.46 -10.49 -4.23
N LYS A 120 14.12 -11.51 -4.77
CA LYS A 120 15.37 -11.35 -5.52
C LYS A 120 15.05 -10.85 -6.91
N HIS A 121 15.47 -9.63 -7.22
CA HIS A 121 15.35 -9.01 -8.53
C HIS A 121 16.53 -9.43 -9.42
N ARG A 122 16.24 -9.79 -10.66
CA ARG A 122 17.23 -10.03 -11.71
C ARG A 122 16.71 -9.50 -13.04
N THR A 123 17.57 -8.86 -13.80
CA THR A 123 17.31 -8.53 -15.20
C THR A 123 17.86 -9.65 -16.07
N LEU A 124 17.00 -10.18 -16.95
CA LEU A 124 17.33 -11.24 -17.91
C LEU A 124 18.08 -10.65 -19.12
N GLU A 125 18.68 -11.52 -19.93
CA GLU A 125 19.42 -11.13 -21.14
C GLU A 125 18.56 -10.39 -22.17
N ASN A 126 17.25 -10.65 -22.18
CA ASN A 126 16.28 -9.97 -23.04
C ASN A 126 15.83 -8.60 -22.51
N GLY A 127 16.37 -8.14 -21.38
CA GLY A 127 16.06 -6.84 -20.77
C GLY A 127 14.80 -6.81 -19.89
N TYR A 128 14.14 -7.94 -19.68
CA TYR A 128 13.00 -8.04 -18.76
C TYR A 128 13.46 -8.38 -17.34
N ASP A 129 12.72 -7.89 -16.36
CA ASP A 129 12.95 -8.17 -14.95
C ASP A 129 12.14 -9.38 -14.48
N VAL A 130 12.76 -10.17 -13.61
CA VAL A 130 12.09 -11.24 -12.86
C VAL A 130 12.29 -11.04 -11.37
N TYR A 131 11.29 -11.44 -10.59
CA TYR A 131 11.29 -11.32 -9.13
C TYR A 131 11.06 -12.70 -8.55
N GLN A 132 12.03 -13.21 -7.79
CA GLN A 132 12.01 -14.57 -7.24
C GLN A 132 11.89 -14.56 -5.72
N SER A 133 11.00 -15.38 -5.15
CA SER A 133 10.99 -15.63 -3.70
C SER A 133 12.26 -16.37 -3.27
N THR A 134 12.92 -15.87 -2.23
CA THR A 134 14.12 -16.49 -1.64
C THR A 134 13.84 -17.80 -0.95
N LYS A 135 12.65 -17.93 -0.35
CA LYS A 135 12.23 -19.11 0.42
C LYS A 135 11.59 -20.18 -0.46
N HIS A 136 10.73 -19.75 -1.38
CA HIS A 136 9.85 -20.68 -2.12
C HIS A 136 10.34 -21.01 -3.54
N ASN A 137 11.39 -20.33 -4.03
CA ASN A 137 11.96 -20.49 -5.38
C ASN A 137 10.98 -20.26 -6.56
N PHE A 138 9.77 -19.79 -6.32
CA PHE A 138 8.82 -19.38 -7.36
C PHE A 138 9.11 -17.95 -7.83
N LEU A 139 8.79 -17.69 -9.11
CA LEU A 139 8.76 -16.33 -9.65
C LEU A 139 7.40 -15.67 -9.37
N VAL A 140 7.42 -14.36 -9.13
CA VAL A 140 6.23 -13.53 -9.18
C VAL A 140 5.62 -13.68 -10.57
N SER A 141 4.34 -14.03 -10.64
CA SER A 141 3.64 -14.27 -11.90
C SER A 141 2.15 -14.02 -11.75
N LEU A 142 1.53 -13.37 -12.74
CA LEU A 142 0.06 -13.26 -12.85
C LEU A 142 -0.57 -14.54 -13.43
N GLY A 143 0.24 -15.48 -13.91
CA GLY A 143 -0.22 -16.76 -14.45
C GLY A 143 -0.80 -17.67 -13.37
N ARG A 144 -1.76 -18.52 -13.76
CA ARG A 144 -2.36 -19.53 -12.85
C ARG A 144 -1.39 -20.66 -12.50
N VAL A 145 -0.51 -21.01 -13.43
CA VAL A 145 0.47 -22.08 -13.24
C VAL A 145 1.65 -21.51 -12.47
N LYS A 146 1.91 -22.05 -11.28
CA LYS A 146 3.08 -21.72 -10.47
C LYS A 146 4.11 -22.84 -10.65
N GLN A 147 5.30 -22.49 -11.11
CA GLN A 147 6.40 -23.43 -11.30
C GLN A 147 7.65 -22.89 -10.59
N ALA A 148 8.33 -23.77 -9.85
CA ALA A 148 9.61 -23.43 -9.24
C ALA A 148 10.62 -23.11 -10.34
N PHE A 149 11.39 -22.04 -10.13
CA PHE A 149 12.33 -21.54 -11.12
C PHE A 149 13.76 -21.80 -10.67
N PHE A 150 14.52 -22.50 -11.52
CA PHE A 150 15.93 -22.77 -11.30
C PHE A 150 16.79 -22.11 -12.40
N PRO A 151 18.06 -21.80 -12.11
CA PRO A 151 18.97 -21.25 -13.10
C PRO A 151 19.02 -22.11 -14.37
N GLY A 152 18.98 -21.47 -15.54
CA GLY A 152 18.99 -22.15 -16.85
C GLY A 152 17.61 -22.57 -17.38
N MET A 153 16.53 -22.41 -16.60
CA MET A 153 15.17 -22.60 -17.10
C MET A 153 14.64 -21.30 -17.73
N ASN A 154 13.72 -21.43 -18.68
CA ASN A 154 12.94 -20.30 -19.16
C ASN A 154 11.85 -19.94 -18.13
N PRO A 155 11.63 -18.64 -17.86
CA PRO A 155 10.60 -18.22 -16.92
C PRO A 155 9.19 -18.56 -17.48
N PRO A 156 8.23 -18.92 -16.61
CA PRO A 156 6.85 -19.19 -17.04
C PRO A 156 6.17 -17.91 -17.56
N PRO A 157 5.08 -18.03 -18.34
CA PRO A 157 4.34 -16.89 -18.85
C PRO A 157 3.89 -15.95 -17.71
N TYR A 158 3.76 -14.66 -18.02
CA TYR A 158 3.39 -13.60 -17.07
C TYR A 158 4.34 -13.39 -15.87
N SER A 159 5.57 -13.92 -15.94
CA SER A 159 6.57 -13.80 -14.87
C SER A 159 7.74 -12.87 -15.21
N GLN A 160 7.79 -12.41 -16.46
CA GLN A 160 8.74 -11.42 -16.94
C GLN A 160 8.04 -10.06 -16.96
N PHE A 161 8.68 -9.05 -16.37
CA PHE A 161 8.12 -7.72 -16.21
C PHE A 161 9.01 -6.65 -16.84
N LEU A 162 8.37 -5.62 -17.36
CA LEU A 162 8.98 -4.38 -17.80
C LEU A 162 8.49 -3.27 -16.86
N SER A 163 9.44 -2.58 -16.23
CA SER A 163 9.13 -1.45 -15.35
C SER A 163 8.72 -0.23 -16.19
N ARG A 164 7.45 0.16 -16.14
CA ARG A 164 6.93 1.34 -16.85
C ARG A 164 6.73 2.52 -15.91
N ARG A 165 7.07 3.73 -16.34
CA ARG A 165 6.82 4.97 -15.58
C ARG A 165 5.33 5.20 -15.33
N ASN A 166 4.99 5.78 -14.18
CA ASN A 166 3.62 6.19 -13.87
C ASN A 166 3.21 7.41 -14.72
N GLU A 167 2.07 7.28 -15.40
CA GLU A 167 1.45 8.34 -16.20
C GLU A 167 0.20 8.92 -15.51
N ILE A 168 -0.21 8.38 -14.36
CA ILE A 168 -1.39 8.81 -13.61
C ILE A 168 -1.03 9.98 -12.70
N SER A 169 -1.82 11.04 -12.77
CA SER A 169 -1.67 12.21 -11.89
C SER A 169 -1.97 11.89 -10.42
N LEU A 170 -1.17 12.44 -9.50
CA LEU A 170 -1.25 12.18 -8.06
C LEU A 170 -2.62 12.43 -7.42
N PHE A 171 -3.37 13.41 -7.90
CA PHE A 171 -4.69 13.72 -7.31
C PHE A 171 -5.67 12.54 -7.39
N ARG A 172 -5.54 11.68 -8.42
CA ARG A 172 -6.41 10.50 -8.60
C ARG A 172 -6.21 9.45 -7.50
N PHE A 173 -5.08 9.45 -6.81
CA PHE A 173 -4.79 8.48 -5.75
C PHE A 173 -5.59 8.76 -4.48
N ASN A 174 -5.96 10.01 -4.21
CA ASN A 174 -6.65 10.42 -2.99
C ASN A 174 -8.14 10.71 -3.19
N THR A 175 -8.58 10.95 -4.42
CA THR A 175 -10.00 11.20 -4.72
C THR A 175 -10.82 9.95 -4.39
N PRO A 176 -11.81 10.04 -3.48
CA PRO A 176 -12.78 8.97 -3.27
C PRO A 176 -13.53 8.71 -4.58
N GLU A 177 -13.79 7.44 -4.88
CA GLU A 177 -14.68 7.13 -6.00
C GLU A 177 -16.07 7.71 -5.70
N PRO A 178 -16.67 8.46 -6.64
CA PRO A 178 -17.99 9.05 -6.43
C PRO A 178 -19.01 7.93 -6.21
N HIS A 179 -19.51 7.80 -4.98
CA HIS A 179 -20.52 6.83 -4.61
C HIS A 179 -21.86 7.27 -5.24
N ARG A 180 -22.24 6.62 -6.36
CA ARG A 180 -23.44 6.98 -7.15
C ARG A 180 -24.76 6.41 -6.59
N ASN A 181 -24.76 5.86 -5.38
CA ASN A 181 -25.85 4.96 -4.96
C ASN A 181 -27.13 5.65 -4.47
N THR A 182 -27.17 6.98 -4.33
CA THR A 182 -28.37 7.66 -3.76
C THR A 182 -28.78 8.94 -4.47
N ARG A 183 -28.13 9.35 -5.57
CA ARG A 183 -28.43 10.65 -6.20
C ARG A 183 -29.84 10.72 -6.84
N SER A 184 -30.56 9.61 -6.94
CA SER A 184 -31.84 9.54 -7.64
C SER A 184 -32.99 8.92 -6.84
N ALA A 185 -32.79 8.52 -5.59
CA ALA A 185 -33.85 7.86 -4.80
C ALA A 185 -34.74 8.85 -4.01
N ASP A 186 -34.21 10.02 -3.62
CA ASP A 186 -34.92 11.06 -2.86
C ASP A 186 -34.98 12.38 -3.65
N ILE A 187 -35.36 12.33 -4.94
CA ILE A 187 -35.67 13.55 -5.70
C ILE A 187 -37.15 13.84 -5.48
N ASP A 188 -37.45 14.86 -4.66
CA ASP A 188 -38.81 15.41 -4.58
C ASP A 188 -39.21 15.95 -5.98
N PRO A 189 -40.28 15.43 -6.61
CA PRO A 189 -40.75 15.92 -7.89
C PRO A 189 -41.08 17.42 -7.89
N MET A 190 -41.38 17.98 -6.72
CA MET A 190 -41.68 19.41 -6.53
C MET A 190 -40.44 20.28 -6.34
N ASP A 191 -39.27 19.68 -6.09
CA ASP A 191 -37.99 20.38 -6.04
C ASP A 191 -36.85 19.53 -6.62
N PRO A 192 -36.81 19.36 -7.96
CA PRO A 192 -35.82 18.53 -8.65
C PRO A 192 -34.37 18.99 -8.43
N HIS A 193 -34.19 20.24 -8.01
CA HIS A 193 -32.90 20.90 -7.83
C HIS A 193 -32.53 21.11 -6.35
N GLN A 194 -33.37 20.65 -5.40
CA GLN A 194 -33.17 20.82 -3.96
C GLN A 194 -32.90 22.28 -3.55
N ILE A 195 -33.51 23.24 -4.25
CA ILE A 195 -33.34 24.69 -3.99
C ILE A 195 -34.08 25.10 -2.71
N LEU A 196 -35.14 24.38 -2.36
CA LEU A 196 -36.04 24.69 -1.25
C LEU A 196 -35.59 24.06 0.08
N VAL A 197 -34.52 23.25 0.10
CA VAL A 197 -34.00 22.66 1.34
C VAL A 197 -33.50 23.79 2.25
N PRO A 198 -34.14 24.04 3.41
CA PRO A 198 -33.65 25.06 4.33
C PRO A 198 -32.28 24.60 4.84
N GLN A 199 -31.27 25.46 4.71
CA GLN A 199 -29.99 25.23 5.38
C GLN A 199 -30.28 25.03 6.87
N ARG A 200 -30.06 23.80 7.37
CA ARG A 200 -30.12 23.51 8.80
C ARG A 200 -29.15 24.48 9.48
N LYS A 201 -29.67 25.51 10.15
CA LYS A 201 -28.91 26.28 11.12
C LYS A 201 -28.42 25.28 12.14
N VAL A 202 -27.12 25.03 12.14
CA VAL A 202 -26.44 24.38 13.26
C VAL A 202 -26.67 25.30 14.46
N SER A 203 -27.59 24.90 15.33
CA SER A 203 -27.75 25.55 16.63
C SER A 203 -26.53 25.21 17.45
N ALA A 204 -25.71 26.22 17.72
CA ALA A 204 -24.58 26.16 18.62
C ALA A 204 -25.08 26.01 20.06
N LEU A 205 -25.26 24.77 20.52
CA LEU A 205 -25.16 24.44 21.93
C LEU A 205 -24.85 22.95 22.10
N GLY A 206 -23.56 22.65 22.31
CA GLY A 206 -23.12 21.30 22.69
C GLY A 206 -21.99 20.70 21.84
N SER A 207 -20.86 21.38 21.69
CA SER A 207 -19.60 20.73 21.27
C SER A 207 -18.35 21.41 21.85
N GLN A 208 -18.43 21.85 23.12
CA GLN A 208 -17.26 21.76 24.00
C GLN A 208 -17.27 20.33 24.56
N LEU A 209 -16.65 19.39 23.85
CA LEU A 209 -16.10 18.10 24.30
C LEU A 209 -15.93 17.18 23.09
N GLN A 210 -14.95 17.48 22.22
CA GLN A 210 -14.29 16.45 21.42
C GLN A 210 -12.93 16.93 20.91
N LEU A 211 -12.09 17.33 21.87
CA LEU A 211 -10.64 17.35 21.75
C LEU A 211 -10.10 16.30 22.74
N GLN A 212 -10.53 15.04 22.62
CA GLN A 212 -9.86 13.91 23.26
C GLN A 212 -10.44 12.57 22.79
N ALA A 213 -9.52 11.64 22.52
CA ALA A 213 -9.66 10.23 22.18
C ALA A 213 -10.05 9.94 20.72
N ASP A 214 -9.24 9.35 19.82
CA ASP A 214 -8.11 8.40 19.92
C ASP A 214 -8.25 7.35 21.04
N PHE A 215 -8.72 6.15 20.67
CA PHE A 215 -8.40 4.82 21.20
C PHE A 215 -9.56 3.83 20.98
N SER A 216 -9.20 2.73 20.30
CA SER A 216 -9.72 1.35 20.41
C SER A 216 -11.19 1.01 20.11
N HIS A 217 -11.38 0.38 18.95
CA HIS A 217 -11.94 -0.97 18.73
C HIS A 217 -12.86 -1.56 19.83
N VAL A 218 -14.17 -1.64 19.56
CA VAL A 218 -15.09 -2.63 20.18
C VAL A 218 -16.12 -3.08 19.13
N PRO A 219 -16.29 -4.39 18.86
CA PRO A 219 -17.38 -4.88 18.01
C PRO A 219 -18.73 -4.67 18.71
N ARG A 220 -19.69 -4.03 18.04
CA ARG A 220 -21.08 -3.96 18.50
C ARG A 220 -21.75 -5.32 18.26
N GLU A 221 -21.90 -6.13 19.31
CA GLU A 221 -22.90 -7.20 19.31
C GLU A 221 -24.32 -6.60 19.39
N PRO A 222 -25.30 -7.14 18.65
CA PRO A 222 -26.67 -6.71 18.77
C PRO A 222 -27.26 -7.16 20.13
N MET A 223 -27.83 -6.19 20.84
CA MET A 223 -28.44 -6.36 22.15
C MET A 223 -29.55 -7.42 22.11
N ARG A 224 -29.37 -8.54 22.81
CA ARG A 224 -30.45 -9.51 23.05
C ARG A 224 -31.39 -8.95 24.11
N ILE A 225 -32.60 -8.60 23.70
CA ILE A 225 -33.69 -8.28 24.64
C ILE A 225 -34.10 -9.59 25.32
N ASN A 226 -33.83 -9.70 26.62
CA ASN A 226 -34.29 -10.81 27.44
C ASN A 226 -35.74 -10.55 27.85
N GLN A 227 -36.66 -11.48 27.58
CA GLN A 227 -38.10 -11.30 27.82
C GLN A 227 -38.48 -11.19 29.31
N ASN A 228 -37.51 -11.36 30.23
CA ASN A 228 -37.74 -11.32 31.67
C ASN A 228 -37.59 -9.92 32.29
N ASP A 229 -37.22 -8.89 31.51
CA ASP A 229 -37.11 -7.50 31.97
C ASP A 229 -38.40 -6.68 31.76
N MET A 230 -39.52 -7.33 31.44
CA MET A 230 -40.80 -6.63 31.26
C MET A 230 -41.44 -6.33 32.62
N VAL A 231 -41.46 -5.05 32.99
CA VAL A 231 -42.06 -4.57 34.24
C VAL A 231 -43.59 -4.70 34.18
N ASN A 232 -44.17 -5.48 35.08
CA ASN A 232 -45.62 -5.59 35.22
C ASN A 232 -46.18 -4.27 35.83
N PRO A 233 -47.09 -3.55 35.15
CA PRO A 233 -47.62 -2.27 35.63
C PRO A 233 -48.52 -2.39 36.88
N ASP A 234 -49.02 -3.58 37.22
CA ASP A 234 -49.94 -3.78 38.36
C ASP A 234 -49.22 -4.20 39.66
N ASP A 235 -47.90 -4.42 39.64
CA ASP A 235 -47.11 -4.74 40.83
C ASP A 235 -45.74 -4.02 40.84
N PRO A 236 -45.68 -2.77 41.34
CA PRO A 236 -44.46 -1.98 41.36
C PRO A 236 -43.41 -2.45 42.38
N HIS A 237 -43.71 -3.45 43.24
CA HIS A 237 -42.79 -3.90 44.29
C HIS A 237 -41.94 -5.13 43.92
N ALA A 238 -42.22 -5.80 42.80
CA ALA A 238 -41.53 -7.02 42.36
C ALA A 238 -40.02 -6.84 42.05
N MET A 239 -39.53 -5.61 41.84
CA MET A 239 -38.10 -5.37 41.59
C MET A 239 -37.19 -5.58 42.80
N MET A 240 -37.73 -5.59 44.03
CA MET A 240 -36.90 -5.72 45.23
C MET A 240 -36.48 -7.17 45.51
N ASP A 241 -37.22 -8.17 45.01
CA ASP A 241 -36.92 -9.59 45.26
C ASP A 241 -36.04 -10.25 44.18
N ALA A 242 -35.88 -9.63 43.01
CA ALA A 242 -35.04 -10.16 41.93
C ALA A 242 -33.52 -10.08 42.21
N ARG A 243 -33.09 -9.31 43.23
CA ARG A 243 -31.66 -9.19 43.61
C ARG A 243 -31.14 -10.32 44.51
N ARG A 244 -31.80 -11.48 44.56
CA ARG A 244 -31.36 -12.62 45.41
C ARG A 244 -30.98 -13.90 44.66
N HIS A 245 -30.70 -13.82 43.37
CA HIS A 245 -30.08 -14.95 42.65
C HIS A 245 -28.71 -14.57 42.10
N VAL A 246 -27.70 -14.91 42.88
CA VAL A 246 -26.30 -15.05 42.44
C VAL A 246 -26.19 -16.33 41.60
N SER A 247 -25.71 -16.24 40.36
CA SER A 247 -25.15 -17.39 39.63
C SER A 247 -24.54 -16.99 38.28
N PRO A 248 -23.61 -17.76 37.72
CA PRO A 248 -22.42 -18.33 38.35
C PRO A 248 -21.14 -18.02 37.53
N ARG A 249 -19.99 -17.98 38.21
CA ARG A 249 -18.66 -17.90 37.58
C ARG A 249 -18.40 -19.17 36.75
N PHE A 250 -18.23 -19.04 35.44
CA PHE A 250 -17.70 -20.11 34.61
C PHE A 250 -16.16 -20.07 34.65
N TYR A 251 -15.56 -21.12 35.20
CA TYR A 251 -14.13 -21.38 35.15
C TYR A 251 -13.80 -22.07 33.82
N ILE A 252 -12.82 -21.54 33.09
CA ILE A 252 -12.21 -22.17 31.92
C ILE A 252 -11.34 -23.32 32.43
N THR A 253 -11.60 -24.55 31.97
CA THR A 253 -10.64 -25.66 32.07
C THR A 253 -9.98 -25.90 30.73
N ARG A 254 -8.68 -26.18 30.87
CA ARG A 254 -7.58 -26.35 29.93
C ARG A 254 -7.80 -27.36 28.81
#